data_AF-A0A9J7ZME9-F1
#
_entry.id   AF-A0A9J7ZME9-F1
#
_cell.length_a   1.000
_cell.length_b   1.000
_cell.length_c   1.000
_cell.angle_alpha   90.00
_cell.angle_beta   90.00
_cell.angle_gamma   90.00
#
_symmetry.space_group_name_H-M   'P 1'
#
loop_
_entity.id
_entity.type
_entity.pdbx_description
1 polymer ?
#
loop_
_entity_poly.entity_id
_entity_poly.type
_entity_poly.pdbx_seq_one_letter_code
_entity_poly.pdbx_strand_id
1 'polypeptide(L)'
;MSLSDKDKAAVKALWAKISPKADDIGAEALGRMLTVYPQTKTYFAHWADLSPGSGPVKKHGKAAVKALWAKISPKADDIGAEALGRMLTVYPQTKTYFAHWADLSPGSGPVKKHGKVIMGAVGDAVSKIDDLVGGLAPLSELHAFKLRVDPGNFKILAHNVIVVIGMLYPGDFPPEVHMSVDKFFQNLALALSEKYR
;
A
#
# COMPACT_ATOMS: atom_id res chain seq x y z
N MET A 1 -16.78 -10.92 18.84
CA MET A 1 -15.75 -10.91 19.88
C MET A 1 -14.65 -9.94 19.46
N SER A 2 -14.47 -8.85 20.20
CA SER A 2 -13.31 -7.96 20.03
C SER A 2 -12.22 -8.34 21.02
N LEU A 3 -10.95 -8.16 20.64
CA LEU A 3 -9.81 -8.35 21.54
C LEU A 3 -9.90 -7.39 22.74
N SER A 4 -9.51 -7.85 23.92
CA SER A 4 -9.35 -6.98 25.08
C SER A 4 -8.15 -6.05 24.88
N ASP A 5 -8.07 -4.96 25.66
CA ASP A 5 -6.92 -4.04 25.56
C ASP A 5 -5.60 -4.72 25.97
N LYS A 6 -5.67 -5.68 26.89
CA LYS A 6 -4.54 -6.53 27.26
C LYS A 6 -4.08 -7.39 26.08
N ASP A 7 -5.01 -8.00 25.35
CA ASP A 7 -4.68 -8.81 24.17
C ASP A 7 -4.09 -7.95 23.05
N LYS A 8 -4.67 -6.77 22.81
CA LYS A 8 -4.12 -5.80 21.85
C LYS A 8 -2.70 -5.40 22.22
N ALA A 9 -2.42 -5.11 23.49
CA ALA A 9 -1.09 -4.75 23.96
C ALA A 9 -0.09 -5.90 23.79
N ALA A 10 -0.50 -7.13 24.12
CA ALA A 10 0.33 -8.32 23.93
C ALA A 10 0.66 -8.57 22.46
N VAL A 11 -0.33 -8.47 21.57
CA VAL A 11 -0.14 -8.60 20.12
C VAL A 11 0.78 -7.51 19.59
N LYS A 12 0.61 -6.25 20.00
CA LYS A 12 1.49 -5.14 19.61
C LYS A 12 2.94 -5.39 20.06
N ALA A 13 3.15 -5.83 21.30
CA ALA A 13 4.48 -6.12 21.83
C ALA A 13 5.16 -7.30 21.12
N LEU A 14 4.41 -8.35 20.80
CA LEU A 14 4.91 -9.47 20.01
C LEU A 14 5.25 -9.02 18.59
N TRP A 15 4.34 -8.28 17.94
CA TRP A 15 4.50 -7.81 16.57
C TRP A 15 5.73 -6.91 16.43
N ALA A 16 5.97 -6.00 17.38
CA ALA A 16 7.16 -5.16 17.41
C ALA A 16 8.45 -6.00 17.34
N LYS A 17 8.51 -7.12 18.08
CA LYS A 17 9.68 -8.03 18.09
C LYS A 17 9.88 -8.79 16.78
N ILE A 18 8.79 -9.21 16.13
CA ILE A 18 8.86 -10.07 14.93
C ILE A 18 8.84 -9.27 13.62
N SER A 19 8.38 -8.02 13.64
CA SER A 19 8.24 -7.17 12.46
C SER A 19 9.53 -6.97 11.63
N PRO A 20 10.76 -6.96 12.21
CA PRO A 20 11.98 -6.89 11.42
C PRO A 20 12.23 -8.15 10.58
N LYS A 21 11.60 -9.27 10.93
CA LYS A 21 11.69 -10.58 10.25
C LYS A 21 10.37 -11.00 9.63
N ALA A 22 9.39 -10.09 9.50
CA ALA A 22 8.04 -10.45 9.07
C ALA A 22 8.01 -11.10 7.67
N ASP A 23 8.89 -10.68 6.77
CA ASP A 23 8.98 -11.25 5.42
C ASP A 23 9.54 -12.68 5.47
N ASP A 24 10.58 -12.93 6.27
CA ASP A 24 11.13 -14.27 6.50
C ASP A 24 10.12 -15.21 7.16
N ILE A 25 9.42 -14.71 8.20
CA ILE A 25 8.38 -15.46 8.92
C ILE A 25 7.20 -15.75 8.00
N GLY A 26 6.81 -14.80 7.15
CA GLY A 26 5.75 -14.97 6.17
C GLY A 26 6.10 -16.00 5.10
N ALA A 27 7.32 -15.94 4.56
CA ALA A 27 7.84 -16.92 3.61
C ALA A 27 7.92 -18.31 4.24
N GLU A 28 8.39 -18.42 5.48
CA GLU A 28 8.44 -19.68 6.23
C GLU A 28 7.04 -20.24 6.51
N ALA A 29 6.10 -19.39 6.96
CA ALA A 29 4.72 -19.77 7.23
C ALA A 29 4.01 -20.27 5.97
N LEU A 30 4.20 -19.58 4.83
CA LEU A 30 3.67 -20.01 3.54
C LEU A 30 4.31 -21.34 3.09
N GLY A 31 5.63 -21.48 3.21
CA GLY A 31 6.34 -22.72 2.90
C GLY A 31 5.85 -23.90 3.74
N ARG A 32 5.61 -23.69 5.05
CA ARG A 32 5.01 -24.67 5.95
C ARG A 32 3.59 -25.01 5.55
N MET A 33 2.75 -24.02 5.22
CA MET A 33 1.37 -24.23 4.79
C MET A 33 1.32 -25.11 3.53
N LEU A 34 2.14 -24.80 2.51
CA LEU A 34 2.19 -25.58 1.26
C LEU A 34 2.73 -27.00 1.47
N THR A 35 3.60 -27.20 2.46
CA THR A 35 4.17 -28.52 2.79
C THR A 35 3.19 -29.38 3.59
N VAL A 36 2.58 -28.80 4.63
CA VAL A 36 1.71 -29.50 5.57
C VAL A 36 0.30 -29.69 5.00
N TYR A 37 -0.18 -28.74 4.19
CA TYR A 37 -1.51 -28.74 3.58
C TYR A 37 -1.40 -28.68 2.06
N PRO A 38 -0.99 -29.78 1.38
CA PRO A 38 -0.70 -29.77 -0.04
C PRO A 38 -1.90 -29.41 -0.93
N GLN A 39 -3.14 -29.58 -0.46
CA GLN A 39 -4.34 -29.11 -1.14
C GLN A 39 -4.36 -27.58 -1.35
N THR A 40 -3.63 -26.82 -0.53
CA THR A 40 -3.54 -25.36 -0.70
C THR A 40 -2.72 -24.96 -1.93
N LYS A 41 -1.91 -25.86 -2.49
CA LYS A 41 -1.10 -25.61 -3.70
C LYS A 41 -1.96 -25.30 -4.93
N THR A 42 -3.22 -25.73 -4.96
CA THR A 42 -4.13 -25.45 -6.08
C THR A 42 -4.39 -23.95 -6.25
N TYR A 43 -4.41 -23.18 -5.16
CA TYR A 43 -4.54 -21.72 -5.19
C TYR A 43 -3.31 -21.02 -5.78
N PHE A 44 -2.17 -21.71 -5.81
CA PHE A 44 -0.88 -21.19 -6.27
C PHE A 44 -0.36 -21.92 -7.52
N ALA A 45 -1.25 -22.58 -8.29
CA ALA A 45 -0.88 -23.31 -9.50
C ALA A 45 -0.22 -22.45 -10.60
N HIS A 46 -0.34 -21.12 -10.49
CA HIS A 46 0.31 -20.15 -11.36
C HIS A 46 1.79 -19.89 -11.01
N TRP A 47 2.30 -20.42 -9.88
CA TRP A 47 3.71 -20.30 -9.50
C TRP A 47 4.52 -21.45 -10.07
N ALA A 48 5.63 -21.12 -10.72
CA ALA A 48 6.52 -22.10 -11.33
C ALA A 48 7.23 -23.01 -10.31
N ASP A 49 7.41 -22.54 -9.07
CA ASP A 49 8.03 -23.30 -7.98
C ASP A 49 7.37 -22.94 -6.64
N LEU A 50 6.92 -23.96 -5.93
CA LEU A 50 6.24 -23.89 -4.63
C LEU A 50 7.09 -24.46 -3.49
N SER A 51 8.36 -24.80 -3.76
CA SER A 51 9.25 -25.35 -2.74
C SER A 51 9.55 -24.30 -1.66
N PRO A 52 9.74 -24.73 -0.38
CA PRO A 52 10.12 -23.82 0.69
C PRO A 52 11.37 -23.02 0.35
N GLY A 53 11.29 -21.69 0.41
CA GLY A 53 12.41 -20.80 0.10
C GLY A 53 12.67 -20.58 -1.40
N SER A 54 11.78 -21.05 -2.27
CA SER A 54 11.77 -20.68 -3.70
C SER A 54 11.52 -19.19 -3.91
N GLY A 55 11.90 -18.68 -5.08
CA GLY A 55 11.74 -17.28 -5.47
C GLY A 55 10.31 -16.74 -5.26
N PRO A 56 9.26 -17.41 -5.76
CA PRO A 56 7.87 -16.99 -5.55
C PRO A 56 7.50 -16.91 -4.06
N VAL A 57 7.96 -17.86 -3.24
CA VAL A 57 7.72 -17.87 -1.78
C VAL A 57 8.52 -16.77 -1.05
N LYS A 58 9.65 -16.29 -1.62
CA LYS A 58 10.53 -15.25 -1.04
C LYS A 58 10.32 -13.83 -1.57
N LYS A 59 9.72 -13.63 -2.74
CA LYS A 59 9.66 -12.33 -3.46
C LYS A 59 8.56 -11.38 -2.96
N HIS A 60 7.96 -11.65 -1.80
CA HIS A 60 6.90 -10.83 -1.25
C HIS A 60 7.43 -9.90 -0.16
N GLY A 61 6.96 -8.65 -0.16
CA GLY A 61 7.18 -7.74 0.95
C GLY A 61 8.03 -6.52 0.62
N LYS A 62 8.74 -6.02 1.62
CA LYS A 62 9.27 -4.64 1.63
C LYS A 62 10.32 -4.42 0.53
N ALA A 63 11.14 -5.44 0.25
CA ALA A 63 12.19 -5.37 -0.77
C ALA A 63 11.62 -5.16 -2.18
N ALA A 64 10.53 -5.85 -2.53
CA ALA A 64 9.86 -5.68 -3.83
C ALA A 64 9.29 -4.26 -4.00
N VAL A 65 8.71 -3.71 -2.93
CA VAL A 65 8.20 -2.32 -2.92
C VAL A 65 9.33 -1.31 -3.10
N LYS A 66 10.45 -1.47 -2.38
CA LYS A 66 11.62 -0.60 -2.51
C LYS A 66 12.24 -0.69 -3.91
N ALA A 67 12.36 -1.90 -4.46
CA ALA A 67 12.91 -2.12 -5.79
C ALA A 67 12.04 -1.49 -6.89
N LEU A 68 10.71 -1.65 -6.81
CA LEU A 68 9.80 -0.98 -7.74
C LEU A 68 9.86 0.55 -7.56
N TRP A 69 9.82 1.05 -6.32
CA TRP A 69 9.89 2.48 -6.03
C TRP A 69 11.11 3.15 -6.66
N ALA A 70 12.28 2.50 -6.58
CA ALA A 70 13.51 2.99 -7.21
C ALA A 70 13.35 3.19 -8.73
N LYS A 71 12.57 2.35 -9.41
CA LYS A 71 12.30 2.46 -10.85
C LYS A 71 11.27 3.54 -11.19
N ILE A 72 10.21 3.66 -10.38
CA ILE A 72 9.09 4.55 -10.70
C ILE A 72 9.26 5.97 -10.15
N SER A 73 10.13 6.18 -9.16
CA SER A 73 10.31 7.48 -8.50
C SER A 73 10.67 8.64 -9.45
N PRO A 74 11.42 8.47 -10.56
CA PRO A 74 11.65 9.54 -11.52
C PRO A 74 10.37 10.02 -12.25
N LYS A 75 9.28 9.24 -12.19
CA LYS A 75 7.97 9.54 -12.78
C LYS A 75 6.86 9.65 -11.72
N ALA A 76 7.22 9.78 -10.44
CA ALA A 76 6.27 9.83 -9.35
C ALA A 76 5.25 10.97 -9.50
N ASP A 77 5.69 12.15 -9.95
CA ASP A 77 4.81 13.30 -10.19
C ASP A 77 3.74 12.99 -11.26
N ASP A 78 4.14 12.37 -12.37
CA ASP A 78 3.24 11.98 -13.47
C ASP A 78 2.26 10.89 -13.01
N ILE A 79 2.74 9.89 -12.26
CA ILE A 79 1.93 8.81 -11.69
C ILE A 79 0.85 9.39 -10.76
N GLY A 80 1.25 10.31 -9.88
CA GLY A 80 0.34 10.93 -8.92
C GLY A 80 -0.74 11.77 -9.58
N ALA A 81 -0.37 12.55 -10.61
CA ALA A 81 -1.31 13.36 -11.37
C ALA A 81 -2.34 12.49 -12.09
N GLU A 82 -1.89 11.42 -12.75
CA GLU A 82 -2.75 10.48 -13.47
C GLU A 82 -3.67 9.71 -12.50
N ALA A 83 -3.13 9.20 -11.39
CA ALA A 83 -3.91 8.45 -10.40
C ALA A 83 -4.99 9.33 -9.74
N LEU A 84 -4.66 10.58 -9.38
CA LEU A 84 -5.64 11.51 -8.83
C LEU A 84 -6.69 11.90 -9.88
N GLY A 85 -6.30 12.16 -11.13
CA GLY A 85 -7.23 12.43 -12.23
C GLY A 85 -8.22 11.29 -12.47
N ARG A 86 -7.73 10.03 -12.45
CA ARG A 86 -8.57 8.82 -12.54
C ARG A 86 -9.51 8.69 -11.36
N MET A 87 -9.03 8.90 -10.14
CA MET A 87 -9.86 8.85 -8.93
C MET A 87 -11.02 9.83 -9.02
N LEU A 88 -10.74 11.09 -9.35
CA LEU A 88 -11.77 12.13 -9.45
C LEU A 88 -12.77 11.84 -10.58
N THR A 89 -12.35 11.17 -11.65
CA THR A 89 -13.22 10.83 -12.78
C THR A 89 -14.11 9.62 -12.49
N VAL A 90 -13.51 8.52 -12.01
CA VAL A 90 -14.17 7.22 -11.84
C VAL A 90 -14.92 7.12 -10.52
N TYR A 91 -14.48 7.87 -9.50
CA TYR A 91 -15.07 7.88 -8.16
C TYR A 91 -15.52 9.30 -7.79
N PRO A 92 -16.61 9.82 -8.41
CA PRO A 92 -17.01 11.21 -8.28
C PRO A 92 -17.33 11.65 -6.85
N GLN A 93 -17.68 10.72 -5.95
CA GLN A 93 -17.86 11.01 -4.52
C GLN A 93 -16.60 11.59 -3.87
N THR A 94 -15.42 11.27 -4.40
CA THR A 94 -14.13 11.78 -3.89
C THR A 94 -13.92 13.27 -4.20
N LYS A 95 -14.65 13.84 -5.18
CA LYS A 95 -14.55 15.27 -5.54
C LYS A 95 -14.96 16.20 -4.40
N THR A 96 -15.80 15.72 -3.48
CA THR A 96 -16.28 16.51 -2.33
C THR A 96 -15.15 17.06 -1.47
N TYR A 97 -14.06 16.30 -1.29
CA TYR A 97 -12.87 16.73 -0.54
C TYR A 97 -12.06 17.83 -1.25
N PHE A 98 -12.31 18.05 -2.55
CA PHE A 98 -11.58 18.97 -3.41
C PHE A 98 -12.47 20.07 -4.01
N ALA A 99 -13.67 20.30 -3.44
CA ALA A 99 -14.63 21.29 -3.94
C ALA A 99 -14.11 22.75 -3.97
N HIS A 100 -12.99 23.01 -3.29
CA HIS A 100 -12.31 24.31 -3.28
C HIS A 100 -11.39 24.51 -4.50
N TRP A 101 -11.17 23.51 -5.36
CA TRP A 101 -10.42 23.67 -6.60
C TRP A 101 -11.33 24.12 -7.74
N ALA A 102 -10.88 25.12 -8.49
CA ALA A 102 -11.60 25.64 -9.65
C ALA A 102 -11.66 24.65 -10.83
N ASP A 103 -10.71 23.71 -10.91
CA ASP A 103 -10.61 22.73 -11.99
C ASP A 103 -10.15 21.36 -11.48
N LEU A 104 -11.06 20.39 -11.54
CA LEU A 104 -10.87 19.00 -11.13
C LEU A 104 -10.63 18.07 -12.34
N SER A 105 -10.46 18.61 -13.55
CA SER A 105 -10.21 17.81 -14.75
C SER A 105 -8.87 17.08 -14.68
N PRO A 106 -8.76 15.88 -15.28
CA PRO A 106 -7.47 15.21 -15.43
C PRO A 106 -6.45 16.13 -16.11
N GLY A 107 -5.27 16.24 -15.49
CA GLY A 107 -4.19 17.08 -16.00
C GLY A 107 -4.26 18.56 -15.64
N SER A 108 -5.28 19.00 -14.89
CA SER A 108 -5.36 20.38 -14.38
C SER A 108 -4.17 20.73 -13.47
N GLY A 109 -3.89 22.02 -13.33
CA GLY A 109 -2.82 22.52 -12.45
C GLY A 109 -2.97 22.04 -10.99
N PRO A 110 -4.15 22.18 -10.35
CA PRO A 110 -4.39 21.67 -9.00
C PRO A 110 -4.19 20.16 -8.87
N VAL A 111 -4.71 19.36 -9.82
CA VAL A 111 -4.57 17.89 -9.83
C VAL A 111 -3.10 17.48 -9.94
N LYS A 112 -2.35 18.07 -10.87
CA LYS A 112 -0.90 17.79 -11.00
C LYS A 112 -0.13 18.14 -9.75
N LYS A 113 -0.38 19.33 -9.18
CA LYS A 113 0.29 19.80 -7.97
C LYS A 113 0.02 18.88 -6.78
N HIS A 114 -1.23 18.46 -6.58
CA HIS A 114 -1.58 17.61 -5.45
C HIS A 114 -1.16 16.15 -5.67
N GLY A 115 -1.20 15.64 -6.91
CA GLY A 115 -0.66 14.33 -7.27
C GLY A 115 0.82 14.19 -6.88
N LYS A 116 1.62 15.23 -7.12
CA LYS A 116 3.00 15.32 -6.63
C LYS A 116 3.10 15.24 -5.10
N VAL A 117 2.25 15.96 -4.37
CA VAL A 117 2.23 15.92 -2.89
C VAL A 117 1.93 14.51 -2.39
N ILE A 118 0.92 13.85 -2.98
CA ILE A 118 0.56 12.45 -2.65
C ILE A 118 1.76 11.54 -2.87
N MET A 119 2.40 11.60 -4.05
CA MET A 119 3.48 10.68 -4.36
C MET A 119 4.78 10.98 -3.60
N GLY A 120 5.00 12.23 -3.20
CA GLY A 120 6.04 12.56 -2.22
C GLY A 120 5.80 11.88 -0.87
N ALA A 121 4.56 11.89 -0.37
CA ALA A 121 4.20 11.18 0.86
C ALA A 121 4.29 9.64 0.72
N VAL A 122 3.95 9.10 -0.45
CA VAL A 122 4.15 7.66 -0.75
C VAL A 122 5.64 7.31 -0.71
N GLY A 123 6.51 8.14 -1.29
CA GLY A 123 7.96 7.94 -1.22
C GLY A 123 8.51 7.97 0.20
N ASP A 124 8.05 8.92 1.02
CA ASP A 124 8.38 8.96 2.44
C ASP A 124 7.89 7.70 3.17
N ALA A 125 6.67 7.22 2.89
CA ALA A 125 6.15 5.97 3.43
C ALA A 125 6.98 4.74 3.01
N VAL A 126 7.49 4.67 1.77
CA VAL A 126 8.41 3.60 1.33
C VAL A 126 9.71 3.63 2.14
N SER A 127 10.23 4.82 2.47
CA SER A 127 11.41 4.95 3.33
C SER A 127 11.16 4.51 4.78
N LYS A 128 9.91 4.64 5.25
CA LYS A 128 9.45 4.31 6.60
C LYS A 128 8.68 2.98 6.67
N ILE A 129 8.86 2.10 5.68
CA ILE A 129 8.05 0.88 5.51
C ILE A 129 8.13 -0.11 6.70
N ASP A 130 9.13 0.05 7.57
CA ASP A 130 9.30 -0.74 8.79
C ASP A 130 8.40 -0.27 9.94
N ASP A 131 8.03 1.02 9.98
CA ASP A 131 7.09 1.60 10.94
C ASP A 131 6.26 2.72 10.28
N LEU A 132 5.24 2.31 9.53
CA LEU A 132 4.31 3.24 8.87
C LEU A 132 3.45 4.02 9.88
N VAL A 133 3.08 3.40 11.01
CA VAL A 133 2.20 4.02 12.00
C VAL A 133 2.92 5.17 12.72
N GLY A 134 4.11 4.93 13.25
CA GLY A 134 4.92 5.99 13.84
C GLY A 134 5.37 7.00 12.80
N GLY A 135 5.81 6.52 11.64
CA GLY A 135 6.35 7.34 10.56
C GLY A 135 5.37 8.33 9.91
N LEU A 136 4.08 8.02 9.95
CA LEU A 136 3.01 8.81 9.30
C LEU A 136 2.04 9.45 10.29
N ALA A 137 2.33 9.43 11.60
CA ALA A 137 1.46 9.98 12.62
C ALA A 137 0.98 11.43 12.32
N PRO A 138 1.83 12.39 11.88
CA PRO A 138 1.38 13.73 11.54
C PRO A 138 0.39 13.75 10.36
N LEU A 139 0.59 12.86 9.38
CA LEU A 139 -0.27 12.76 8.21
C LEU A 139 -1.61 12.10 8.57
N SER A 140 -1.60 11.14 9.50
CA SER A 140 -2.83 10.56 10.07
C SER A 140 -3.64 11.63 10.83
N GLU A 141 -3.00 12.44 11.67
CA GLU A 141 -3.66 13.53 12.40
C GLU A 141 -4.27 14.57 11.46
N LEU A 142 -3.54 14.96 10.40
CA LEU A 142 -4.04 15.87 9.38
C LEU A 142 -5.31 15.33 8.73
N HIS A 143 -5.30 14.06 8.30
CA HIS A 143 -6.44 13.46 7.63
C HIS A 143 -7.61 13.22 8.59
N ALA A 144 -7.35 12.78 9.82
CA ALA A 144 -8.38 12.47 10.81
C ALA A 144 -9.09 13.72 11.34
N PHE A 145 -8.34 14.73 11.77
CA PHE A 145 -8.93 15.84 12.53
C PHE A 145 -9.24 17.07 11.68
N LYS A 146 -8.38 17.38 10.71
CA LYS A 146 -8.50 18.59 9.89
C LYS A 146 -9.25 18.34 8.59
N LEU A 147 -8.83 17.34 7.81
CA LEU A 147 -9.43 17.06 6.51
C LEU A 147 -10.68 16.17 6.62
N ARG A 148 -10.76 15.34 7.68
CA ARG A 148 -11.86 14.40 7.97
C ARG A 148 -12.23 13.55 6.75
N VAL A 149 -11.21 13.01 6.09
CA VAL A 149 -11.41 12.15 4.91
C VAL A 149 -12.00 10.81 5.37
N ASP A 150 -13.05 10.30 4.73
CA ASP A 150 -13.53 8.96 5.09
C ASP A 150 -12.43 7.93 4.76
N PRO A 151 -12.01 7.08 5.73
CA PRO A 151 -10.93 6.10 5.54
C PRO A 151 -11.09 5.17 4.34
N GLY A 152 -12.32 4.92 3.88
CA GLY A 152 -12.61 4.15 2.69
C GLY A 152 -11.98 4.73 1.42
N ASN A 153 -11.81 6.06 1.35
CA ASN A 153 -11.26 6.72 0.17
C ASN A 153 -9.75 6.49 -0.01
N PHE A 154 -9.01 6.16 1.04
CA PHE A 154 -7.57 5.83 0.90
C PHE A 154 -7.36 4.61 0.00
N LYS A 155 -8.24 3.61 0.10
CA LYS A 155 -8.19 2.41 -0.74
C LYS A 155 -8.54 2.71 -2.18
N ILE A 156 -9.43 3.68 -2.42
CA ILE A 156 -9.78 4.14 -3.77
C ILE A 156 -8.57 4.80 -4.42
N LEU A 157 -7.89 5.71 -3.72
CA LEU A 157 -6.67 6.33 -4.25
C LEU A 157 -5.58 5.28 -4.51
N ALA A 158 -5.34 4.38 -3.55
CA ALA A 158 -4.38 3.30 -3.70
C ALA A 158 -4.64 2.45 -4.96
N HIS A 159 -5.89 2.06 -5.21
CA HIS A 159 -6.26 1.32 -6.41
C HIS A 159 -5.89 2.09 -7.69
N ASN A 160 -6.20 3.39 -7.76
CA ASN A 160 -5.87 4.20 -8.93
C ASN A 160 -4.35 4.33 -9.12
N VAL A 161 -3.56 4.44 -8.04
CA VAL A 161 -2.09 4.44 -8.13
C VAL A 161 -1.58 3.11 -8.67
N ILE A 162 -2.10 1.99 -8.18
CA ILE A 162 -1.74 0.64 -8.66
C ILE A 162 -2.06 0.46 -10.14
N VAL A 163 -3.24 0.92 -10.60
CA VAL A 163 -3.63 0.88 -12.01
C VAL A 163 -2.63 1.65 -12.87
N VAL A 164 -2.25 2.88 -12.46
CA VAL A 164 -1.31 3.70 -13.21
C VAL A 164 0.09 3.07 -13.25
N ILE A 165 0.57 2.51 -12.14
CA ILE A 165 1.84 1.79 -12.10
C ILE A 165 1.81 0.60 -13.06
N GLY A 166 0.76 -0.23 -13.03
CA GLY A 166 0.62 -1.38 -13.91
C GLY A 166 0.56 -1.00 -15.40
N MET A 167 -0.05 0.15 -15.72
CA MET A 167 -0.11 0.68 -17.09
C MET A 167 1.24 1.21 -17.59
N LEU A 168 1.99 1.91 -16.73
CA LEU A 168 3.24 2.57 -17.13
C LEU A 168 4.46 1.65 -17.04
N TYR A 169 4.40 0.63 -16.19
CA TYR A 169 5.52 -0.28 -15.90
C TYR A 169 5.11 -1.77 -16.02
N PRO A 170 4.48 -2.21 -17.12
CA PRO A 170 3.96 -3.57 -17.23
C PRO A 170 5.05 -4.64 -17.10
N GLY A 171 6.28 -4.36 -17.54
CA GLY A 171 7.43 -5.27 -17.40
C GLY A 171 8.00 -5.37 -15.98
N ASP A 172 7.72 -4.38 -15.13
CA ASP A 172 8.20 -4.32 -13.74
C ASP A 172 7.10 -4.59 -12.72
N PHE A 173 5.88 -4.89 -13.18
CA PHE A 173 4.71 -5.10 -12.34
C PHE A 173 4.11 -6.52 -12.48
N PRO A 174 4.92 -7.59 -12.32
CA PRO A 174 4.39 -8.96 -12.31
C PRO A 174 3.52 -9.22 -11.06
N PRO A 175 2.74 -10.32 -11.03
CA PRO A 175 1.79 -10.60 -9.94
C PRO A 175 2.39 -10.53 -8.53
N GLU A 176 3.62 -10.99 -8.33
CA GLU A 176 4.29 -10.95 -7.03
C GLU A 176 4.63 -9.53 -6.56
N VAL A 177 4.96 -8.62 -7.48
CA VAL A 177 5.20 -7.20 -7.19
C VAL A 177 3.88 -6.50 -6.94
N HIS A 178 2.86 -6.78 -7.76
CA HIS A 178 1.52 -6.24 -7.56
C HIS A 178 0.99 -6.58 -6.16
N MET A 179 1.07 -7.84 -5.73
CA MET A 179 0.63 -8.23 -4.39
C MET A 179 1.41 -7.50 -3.28
N SER A 180 2.72 -7.31 -3.45
CA SER A 180 3.54 -6.59 -2.47
C SER A 180 3.16 -5.10 -2.38
N VAL A 181 2.86 -4.48 -3.52
CA VAL A 181 2.44 -3.07 -3.61
C VAL A 181 1.04 -2.87 -3.06
N ASP A 182 0.10 -3.76 -3.37
CA ASP A 182 -1.25 -3.73 -2.80
C ASP A 182 -1.20 -3.84 -1.27
N LYS A 183 -0.45 -4.81 -0.74
CA LYS A 183 -0.22 -4.95 0.72
C LYS A 183 0.41 -3.70 1.33
N PHE A 184 1.38 -3.09 0.66
CA PHE A 184 1.97 -1.83 1.12
C PHE A 184 0.93 -0.71 1.20
N PHE A 185 0.12 -0.50 0.16
CA PHE A 185 -0.90 0.53 0.16
C PHE A 185 -2.02 0.27 1.17
N GLN A 186 -2.37 -0.99 1.44
CA GLN A 186 -3.31 -1.33 2.52
C GLN A 186 -2.75 -0.96 3.89
N ASN A 187 -1.48 -1.25 4.16
CA ASN A 187 -0.81 -0.86 5.41
C ASN A 187 -0.65 0.66 5.53
N LEU A 188 -0.37 1.35 4.41
CA LEU A 188 -0.33 2.80 4.34
C LEU A 188 -1.70 3.40 4.68
N ALA A 189 -2.78 2.89 4.08
CA ALA A 189 -4.14 3.33 4.38
C ALA A 189 -4.52 3.09 5.85
N LEU A 190 -4.11 1.94 6.42
CA LEU A 190 -4.30 1.65 7.84
C LEU A 190 -3.58 2.66 8.73
N ALA A 191 -2.30 2.94 8.44
CA ALA A 191 -1.52 3.91 9.20
C ALA A 191 -2.11 5.33 9.14
N LEU A 192 -2.59 5.76 7.96
CA LEU A 192 -3.31 7.04 7.81
C LEU A 192 -4.61 7.07 8.62
N SER A 193 -5.22 5.91 8.85
CA SER A 193 -6.48 5.78 9.59
C SER A 193 -6.31 5.62 11.10
N GLU A 194 -5.09 5.52 11.62
CA GLU A 194 -4.82 5.19 13.03
C GLU A 194 -5.45 6.19 14.01
N LYS A 195 -5.49 7.48 13.68
CA LYS A 195 -5.96 8.55 14.58
C LYS A 195 -7.47 8.84 14.48
N TYR A 196 -8.24 8.06 13.71
CA TYR A 196 -9.67 8.29 13.54
C TYR A 196 -10.53 7.83 14.72
N ARG A 197 -10.04 6.88 15.55
CA ARG A 197 -10.78 6.30 16.68
C ARG A 197 -9.87 5.70 17.74
#